data_AF-A0A5T1Y7E2-F1
#
_entry.id   AF-A0A5T1Y7E2-F1
#
_cell.length_a   1.000
_cell.length_b   1.000
_cell.length_c   1.000
_cell.angle_alpha   90.00
_cell.angle_beta   90.00
_cell.angle_gamma   90.00
#
_symmetry.space_group_name_H-M   'P 1'
#
loop_
_entity.id
_entity.type
_entity.pdbx_description
1 polymer ?
#
loop_
_entity_poly.entity_id
_entity_poly.type
_entity_poly.pdbx_seq_one_letter_code
_entity_poly.pdbx_strand_id
1 'polypeptide(L)'
;MNKEDFIIKAFLNEKNGDDGAVIDDWCFSKDLFFENVHFKRAWLSLEQIATKAMLVNISDAIVMNAVPKYALLGLALPKNLSENEIKALQKGFLKTARKFNIKIIGGDTISNDKIDISLTIISKINDKAVFRKGLKKGHLLAYTGKLGRSLKGLEILQNGGNLKPNHVFIKPKLRASFFYEVAPLISCAMDISDGLSKDLSRLLALNKCGISWFKKLDDYTLYSGEEYEILFAFDEKERQNIKTIAKKHGVKLNIFGKAVKGKYEFRGREHHF
;
A
#
# COMPACT_ATOMS: atom_id res chain seq x y z
N MET A 1 1.10 -14.17 -21.09
CA MET A 1 -0.09 -14.29 -20.22
C MET A 1 0.36 -14.06 -18.79
N ASN A 2 -0.15 -13.03 -18.12
CA ASN A 2 0.12 -12.83 -16.70
C ASN A 2 -0.50 -14.00 -15.91
N LYS A 3 0.31 -14.74 -15.15
CA LYS A 3 -0.12 -15.91 -14.38
C LYS A 3 -1.12 -15.53 -13.28
N GLU A 4 -0.92 -14.37 -12.66
CA GLU A 4 -1.80 -13.82 -11.64
C GLU A 4 -3.20 -13.56 -12.22
N ASP A 5 -3.27 -12.83 -13.34
CA ASP A 5 -4.53 -12.57 -14.03
C ASP A 5 -5.24 -13.86 -14.45
N PHE A 6 -4.48 -14.89 -14.86
CA PHE A 6 -5.05 -16.18 -15.24
C PHE A 6 -5.68 -16.90 -14.05
N ILE A 7 -5.01 -16.88 -12.89
CA ILE A 7 -5.51 -17.48 -11.64
C ILE A 7 -6.74 -16.71 -11.12
N ILE A 8 -6.65 -15.37 -11.02
CA ILE A 8 -7.72 -14.53 -10.49
C ILE A 8 -9.00 -14.66 -11.30
N LYS A 9 -8.90 -14.76 -12.63
CA LYS A 9 -10.06 -14.95 -13.50
C LYS A 9 -10.88 -16.21 -13.17
N ALA A 10 -10.28 -17.23 -12.59
CA ALA A 10 -10.98 -18.47 -12.26
C ALA A 10 -11.94 -18.33 -11.07
N PHE A 11 -11.75 -17.33 -10.20
CA PHE A 11 -12.58 -17.10 -9.00
C PHE A 11 -13.08 -15.65 -8.87
N LEU A 12 -13.04 -14.90 -9.96
CA LEU A 12 -13.43 -13.50 -10.00
C LEU A 12 -14.91 -13.34 -9.63
N ASN A 13 -15.19 -12.48 -8.66
CA ASN A 13 -16.54 -12.04 -8.28
C ASN A 13 -16.55 -10.53 -7.97
N GLU A 14 -17.72 -9.99 -7.64
CA GLU A 14 -17.93 -8.57 -7.39
C GLU A 14 -17.16 -7.98 -6.19
N LYS A 15 -16.56 -8.83 -5.34
CA LYS A 15 -15.75 -8.40 -4.18
C LYS A 15 -14.25 -8.32 -4.49
N ASN A 16 -13.80 -8.75 -5.68
CA ASN A 16 -12.39 -8.68 -6.07
C ASN A 16 -12.07 -7.36 -6.80
N GLY A 17 -10.80 -6.95 -6.76
CA GLY A 17 -10.26 -5.88 -7.61
C GLY A 17 -9.86 -4.58 -6.89
N ASP A 18 -10.23 -4.45 -5.62
CA ASP A 18 -9.84 -3.36 -4.71
C ASP A 18 -8.71 -3.79 -3.75
N ASP A 19 -8.20 -2.86 -2.93
CA ASP A 19 -7.13 -3.11 -1.95
C ASP A 19 -7.58 -4.07 -0.81
N GLY A 20 -8.88 -4.22 -0.62
CA GLY A 20 -9.45 -5.22 0.28
C GLY A 20 -10.83 -5.66 -0.14
N ALA A 21 -11.22 -6.88 0.27
CA ALA A 21 -12.56 -7.41 0.06
C ALA A 21 -13.50 -6.94 1.17
N VAL A 22 -14.63 -6.33 0.81
CA VAL A 22 -15.65 -5.87 1.77
C VAL A 22 -16.75 -6.92 1.92
N ILE A 23 -16.99 -7.37 3.15
CA ILE A 23 -18.08 -8.27 3.53
C ILE A 23 -18.80 -7.63 4.72
N ASP A 24 -20.06 -7.25 4.52
CA ASP A 24 -20.82 -6.42 5.46
C ASP A 24 -20.01 -5.18 5.87
N ASP A 25 -19.84 -4.98 7.17
CA ASP A 25 -19.04 -3.88 7.72
C ASP A 25 -17.55 -4.21 7.89
N TRP A 26 -17.07 -5.31 7.32
CA TRP A 26 -15.69 -5.77 7.46
C TRP A 26 -14.93 -5.67 6.14
N CYS A 27 -13.65 -5.32 6.22
CA CYS A 27 -12.71 -5.31 5.12
C CYS A 27 -11.57 -6.28 5.42
N PHE A 28 -11.25 -7.13 4.44
CA PHE A 28 -10.21 -8.14 4.51
C PHE A 28 -9.15 -7.83 3.46
N SER A 29 -7.91 -7.58 3.88
CA SER A 29 -6.74 -7.47 2.99
C SER A 29 -5.74 -8.58 3.29
N LYS A 30 -4.99 -8.99 2.27
CA LYS A 30 -4.02 -10.10 2.39
C LYS A 30 -2.81 -9.85 1.52
N ASP A 31 -1.64 -9.91 2.14
CA ASP A 31 -0.35 -9.79 1.47
C ASP A 31 0.58 -10.95 1.78
N LEU A 32 1.49 -11.16 0.84
CA LEU A 32 2.65 -12.02 0.97
C LEU A 32 3.90 -11.14 0.98
N PHE A 33 4.78 -11.37 1.95
CA PHE A 33 6.01 -10.59 2.13
C PHE A 33 7.20 -11.54 2.31
N PHE A 34 7.85 -11.85 1.18
CA PHE A 34 8.79 -12.97 1.03
C PHE A 34 10.25 -12.52 0.89
N GLU A 35 11.17 -13.30 1.45
CA GLU A 35 12.60 -13.06 1.37
C GLU A 35 13.13 -13.33 -0.05
N ASN A 36 14.01 -12.44 -0.52
CA ASN A 36 14.52 -12.32 -1.89
C ASN A 36 13.48 -11.92 -2.95
N VAL A 37 12.27 -11.59 -2.50
CA VAL A 37 11.24 -10.93 -3.32
C VAL A 37 11.11 -9.51 -2.79
N HIS A 38 10.58 -9.32 -1.59
CA HIS A 38 10.30 -7.98 -1.05
C HIS A 38 11.42 -7.42 -0.17
N PHE A 39 12.31 -8.27 0.32
CA PHE A 39 13.42 -7.87 1.19
C PHE A 39 14.57 -8.87 1.12
N LYS A 40 15.73 -8.48 1.65
CA LYS A 40 16.83 -9.39 1.98
C LYS A 40 17.18 -9.23 3.47
N ARG A 41 17.54 -10.32 4.14
CA ARG A 41 18.05 -10.26 5.53
C ARG A 41 19.34 -9.43 5.66
N ALA A 42 20.07 -9.28 4.56
CA ALA A 42 21.22 -8.37 4.47
C ALA A 42 20.83 -6.87 4.44
N TRP A 43 19.58 -6.54 4.10
CA TRP A 43 19.11 -5.16 3.98
C TRP A 43 18.36 -4.68 5.23
N LEU A 44 17.56 -5.56 5.83
CA LEU A 44 16.64 -5.22 6.91
C LEU A 44 16.85 -6.17 8.08
N SER A 45 16.83 -5.63 9.30
CA SER A 45 16.74 -6.46 10.50
C SER A 45 15.39 -7.17 10.57
N LEU A 46 15.32 -8.27 11.33
CA LEU A 46 14.06 -9.01 11.47
C LEU A 46 12.93 -8.17 12.12
N GLU A 47 13.26 -7.27 13.06
CA GLU A 47 12.27 -6.31 13.59
C GLU A 47 11.75 -5.38 12.48
N GLN A 48 12.62 -4.94 11.57
CA GLN A 48 12.23 -4.10 10.43
C GLN A 48 11.40 -4.86 9.41
N ILE A 49 11.74 -6.11 9.10
CA ILE A 49 11.00 -6.99 8.19
C ILE A 49 9.56 -7.18 8.71
N ALA A 50 9.42 -7.60 9.97
CA ALA A 50 8.11 -7.78 10.60
C ALA A 50 7.31 -6.46 10.68
N THR A 51 7.99 -5.35 10.95
CA THR A 51 7.35 -4.01 10.95
C THR A 51 6.84 -3.65 9.56
N LYS A 52 7.66 -3.82 8.52
CA LYS A 52 7.30 -3.49 7.13
C LYS A 52 6.15 -4.38 6.66
N ALA A 53 6.23 -5.69 6.85
CA ALA A 53 5.16 -6.64 6.48
C ALA A 53 3.79 -6.24 7.07
N MET A 54 3.75 -5.76 8.32
CA MET A 54 2.51 -5.24 8.91
C MET A 54 2.08 -3.92 8.27
N LEU A 55 3.00 -2.97 8.06
CA LEU A 55 2.65 -1.65 7.54
C LEU A 55 2.11 -1.70 6.10
N VAL A 56 2.69 -2.54 5.25
CA VAL A 56 2.25 -2.66 3.85
C VAL A 56 0.81 -3.18 3.79
N ASN A 57 0.48 -4.22 4.57
CA ASN A 57 -0.88 -4.75 4.58
C ASN A 57 -1.91 -3.85 5.31
N ILE A 58 -1.47 -3.04 6.27
CA ILE A 58 -2.31 -2.01 6.91
C ILE A 58 -2.61 -0.87 5.93
N SER A 59 -1.74 -0.60 4.95
CA SER A 59 -1.94 0.41 3.92
C SER A 59 -3.26 0.17 3.16
N ASP A 60 -3.48 -1.07 2.72
CA ASP A 60 -4.69 -1.53 2.06
C ASP A 60 -5.96 -1.20 2.85
N ALA A 61 -5.98 -1.59 4.13
CA ALA A 61 -7.12 -1.35 5.01
C ALA A 61 -7.42 0.15 5.15
N ILE A 62 -6.37 0.97 5.26
CA ILE A 62 -6.53 2.42 5.38
C ILE A 62 -7.20 2.96 4.11
N VAL A 63 -6.73 2.63 2.92
CA VAL A 63 -7.26 3.19 1.65
C VAL A 63 -8.67 2.68 1.30
N MET A 64 -9.11 1.59 1.94
CA MET A 64 -10.51 1.14 1.93
C MET A 64 -11.42 1.90 2.92
N ASN A 65 -10.89 2.89 3.63
CA ASN A 65 -11.53 3.58 4.76
C ASN A 65 -11.96 2.60 5.86
N ALA A 66 -11.08 1.65 6.18
CA ALA A 66 -11.28 0.66 7.22
C ALA A 66 -10.24 0.82 8.34
N VAL A 67 -10.67 0.60 9.58
CA VAL A 67 -9.81 0.63 10.77
C VAL A 67 -9.37 -0.79 11.10
N PRO A 68 -8.07 -1.13 11.01
CA PRO A 68 -7.55 -2.43 11.40
C PRO A 68 -7.95 -2.83 12.82
N LYS A 69 -8.37 -4.09 13.00
CA LYS A 69 -8.76 -4.64 14.31
C LYS A 69 -8.01 -5.92 14.63
N TYR A 70 -7.91 -6.82 13.66
CA TYR A 70 -7.31 -8.13 13.86
C TYR A 70 -6.29 -8.47 12.78
N ALA A 71 -5.37 -9.37 13.12
CA ALA A 71 -4.42 -9.94 12.19
C ALA A 71 -4.33 -11.47 12.34
N LEU A 72 -4.18 -12.16 11.21
CA LEU A 72 -3.77 -13.56 11.13
C LEU A 72 -2.38 -13.63 10.49
N LEU A 73 -1.48 -14.39 11.08
CA LEU A 73 -0.07 -14.43 10.69
C LEU A 73 0.38 -15.85 10.29
N GLY A 74 0.72 -16.06 9.02
CA GLY A 74 1.43 -17.24 8.56
C GLY A 74 2.92 -16.97 8.46
N LEU A 75 3.76 -17.80 9.09
CA LEU A 75 5.21 -17.69 9.02
C LEU A 75 5.82 -18.97 8.47
N ALA A 76 6.61 -18.87 7.41
CA ALA A 76 7.52 -19.93 7.00
C ALA A 76 8.94 -19.50 7.37
N LEU A 77 9.62 -20.25 8.24
CA LEU A 77 10.87 -19.82 8.87
C LEU A 77 12.00 -20.84 8.70
N PRO A 78 13.26 -20.39 8.51
CA PRO A 78 14.44 -21.23 8.61
C PRO A 78 14.57 -21.91 9.97
N LYS A 79 14.84 -23.23 9.97
CA LYS A 79 15.05 -24.00 11.21
C LYS A 79 16.23 -23.50 12.05
N ASN A 80 17.18 -22.81 11.42
CA ASN A 80 18.39 -22.32 12.06
C ASN A 80 18.26 -20.90 12.62
N LEU A 81 17.07 -20.28 12.61
CA LEU A 81 16.88 -19.01 13.31
C LEU A 81 17.07 -19.21 14.81
N SER A 82 17.92 -18.38 15.40
CA SER A 82 18.13 -18.33 16.84
C SER A 82 16.89 -17.78 17.57
N GLU A 83 16.81 -18.04 18.88
CA GLU A 83 15.75 -17.49 19.73
C GLU A 83 15.71 -15.96 19.69
N ASN A 84 16.89 -15.31 19.61
CA ASN A 84 16.99 -13.85 19.53
C ASN A 84 16.45 -13.31 18.21
N GLU A 85 16.66 -14.02 17.10
CA GLU A 85 16.10 -13.68 15.80
C GLU A 85 14.57 -13.81 15.79
N ILE A 86 14.04 -14.87 16.39
CA ILE A 86 12.59 -15.06 16.56
C ILE A 86 12.00 -13.93 17.43
N LYS A 87 12.65 -13.58 18.54
CA LYS A 87 12.24 -12.45 19.41
C LYS A 87 12.26 -11.12 18.65
N ALA A 88 13.19 -10.92 17.73
CA ALA A 88 13.23 -9.71 16.90
C ALA A 88 12.04 -9.62 15.94
N LEU A 89 11.65 -10.73 15.29
CA LEU A 89 10.41 -10.80 14.49
C LEU A 89 9.19 -10.46 15.35
N GLN A 90 9.02 -11.17 16.47
CA GLN A 90 7.91 -10.97 17.40
C GLN A 90 7.80 -9.51 17.85
N LYS A 91 8.93 -8.88 18.18
CA LYS A 91 8.97 -7.47 18.58
C LYS A 91 8.46 -6.55 17.49
N GLY A 92 8.84 -6.77 16.22
CA GLY A 92 8.37 -5.99 15.08
C GLY A 92 6.85 -6.09 14.89
N PHE A 93 6.31 -7.32 14.92
CA PHE A 93 4.88 -7.57 14.83
C PHE A 93 4.12 -6.91 16.00
N LEU A 94 4.51 -7.20 17.24
CA LEU A 94 3.81 -6.72 18.44
C LEU A 94 3.89 -5.21 18.62
N LYS A 95 4.99 -4.57 18.23
CA LYS A 95 5.13 -3.11 18.29
C LYS A 95 4.22 -2.44 17.26
N THR A 96 4.14 -2.99 16.05
CA THR A 96 3.28 -2.45 14.99
C THR A 96 1.81 -2.69 15.31
N ALA A 97 1.47 -3.89 15.77
CA ALA A 97 0.11 -4.23 16.20
C ALA A 97 -0.37 -3.29 17.31
N ARG A 98 0.44 -3.07 18.36
CA ARG A 98 0.12 -2.10 19.43
C ARG A 98 -0.06 -0.68 18.90
N LYS A 99 0.80 -0.22 18.00
CA LYS A 99 0.71 1.13 17.41
C LYS A 99 -0.63 1.38 16.71
N PHE A 100 -1.17 0.37 16.03
CA PHE A 100 -2.43 0.47 15.29
C PHE A 100 -3.63 -0.14 16.02
N ASN A 101 -3.47 -0.51 17.30
CA ASN A 101 -4.49 -1.18 18.10
C ASN A 101 -5.06 -2.45 17.44
N ILE A 102 -4.18 -3.25 16.85
CA ILE A 102 -4.50 -4.53 16.22
C ILE A 102 -4.20 -5.66 17.20
N LYS A 103 -5.11 -6.63 17.29
CA LYS A 103 -4.88 -7.89 18.00
C LYS A 103 -4.51 -8.98 17.00
N ILE A 104 -3.36 -9.62 17.18
CA ILE A 104 -3.03 -10.84 16.44
C ILE A 104 -3.84 -11.97 17.07
N ILE A 105 -4.78 -12.54 16.31
CA ILE A 105 -5.79 -13.49 16.82
C ILE A 105 -5.52 -14.94 16.44
N GLY A 106 -4.48 -15.19 15.65
CA GLY A 106 -4.14 -16.53 15.21
C GLY A 106 -3.08 -16.49 14.13
N GLY A 107 -2.72 -17.68 13.67
CA GLY A 107 -1.66 -17.85 12.71
C GLY A 107 -1.22 -19.30 12.59
N ASP A 108 -0.24 -19.51 11.74
CA ASP A 108 0.45 -20.78 11.59
C ASP A 108 1.95 -20.53 11.42
N THR A 109 2.77 -21.51 11.79
CA THR A 109 4.22 -21.42 11.63
C THR A 109 4.78 -22.76 11.16
N ILE A 110 5.43 -22.72 10.00
CA ILE A 110 6.05 -23.88 9.36
C ILE A 110 7.55 -23.66 9.16
N SER A 111 8.27 -24.75 8.94
CA SER A 111 9.66 -24.71 8.52
C SER A 111 9.78 -24.39 7.02
N ASN A 112 10.80 -23.62 6.63
CA ASN A 112 11.15 -23.30 5.25
C ASN A 112 12.65 -22.97 5.13
N ASP A 113 13.18 -22.75 3.93
CA ASP A 113 14.59 -22.32 3.74
C ASP A 113 14.77 -20.80 3.88
N LYS A 114 13.67 -20.05 3.72
CA LYS A 114 13.61 -18.59 3.71
C LYS A 114 12.56 -18.08 4.69
N ILE A 115 12.66 -16.80 5.05
CA ILE A 115 11.61 -16.12 5.82
C ILE A 115 10.51 -15.65 4.87
N ASP A 116 9.35 -16.30 4.94
CA ASP A 116 8.16 -15.92 4.18
C ASP A 116 7.02 -15.59 5.14
N ILE A 117 6.42 -14.42 4.96
CA ILE A 117 5.35 -13.91 5.81
C ILE A 117 4.08 -13.82 4.99
N SER A 118 3.00 -14.43 5.47
CA SER A 118 1.65 -14.24 4.95
C SER A 118 0.83 -13.53 6.01
N LEU A 119 0.26 -12.38 5.67
CA LEU A 119 -0.51 -11.59 6.62
C LEU A 119 -1.92 -11.35 6.09
N THR A 120 -2.90 -11.48 6.97
CA THR A 120 -4.27 -11.03 6.70
C THR A 120 -4.66 -10.02 7.76
N ILE A 121 -5.10 -8.84 7.33
CA ILE A 121 -5.64 -7.80 8.20
C ILE A 121 -7.16 -7.77 8.05
N ILE A 122 -7.84 -7.83 9.20
CA ILE A 122 -9.30 -7.76 9.30
C ILE A 122 -9.64 -6.42 9.95
N SER A 123 -10.41 -5.62 9.23
CA SER A 123 -10.66 -4.22 9.53
C SER A 123 -12.15 -3.92 9.57
N LYS A 124 -12.57 -3.02 10.46
CA LYS A 124 -13.96 -2.53 10.50
C LYS A 124 -14.08 -1.31 9.59
N ILE A 125 -15.06 -1.28 8.70
CA ILE A 125 -15.35 -0.11 7.87
C ILE A 125 -15.66 1.09 8.76
N ASN A 126 -15.06 2.23 8.43
CA ASN A 126 -15.29 3.51 9.09
C ASN A 126 -16.35 4.29 8.31
N ASP A 127 -17.62 4.14 8.70
CA ASP A 127 -18.81 4.73 8.04
C ASP A 127 -19.08 4.13 6.64
N LYS A 128 -18.20 4.39 5.67
CA LYS A 128 -18.37 3.89 4.29
C LYS A 128 -17.04 3.47 3.66
N ALA A 129 -17.04 2.31 3.02
CA ALA A 129 -15.89 1.83 2.27
C ALA A 129 -15.56 2.77 1.09
N VAL A 130 -14.25 2.95 0.85
CA VAL A 130 -13.74 3.59 -0.36
C VAL A 130 -13.23 2.49 -1.29
N PHE A 131 -13.53 2.61 -2.58
CA PHE A 131 -13.11 1.67 -3.62
C PHE A 131 -12.24 2.40 -4.65
N ARG A 132 -11.56 1.65 -5.51
CA ARG A 132 -10.87 2.11 -6.71
C ARG A 132 -11.85 2.60 -7.78
N LYS A 133 -13.10 2.16 -7.72
CA LYS A 133 -14.18 2.60 -8.60
C LYS A 133 -14.85 3.88 -8.08
N GLY A 134 -15.21 4.78 -8.99
CA GLY A 134 -15.92 6.03 -8.69
C GLY A 134 -15.33 7.27 -9.36
N LEU A 135 -14.20 7.11 -10.06
CA LEU A 135 -13.60 8.18 -10.83
C LEU A 135 -14.52 8.63 -11.97
N LYS A 136 -14.75 9.95 -12.07
CA LYS A 136 -15.48 10.56 -13.18
C LYS A 136 -14.58 11.53 -13.93
N LYS A 137 -14.92 11.74 -15.21
CA LYS A 137 -14.31 12.81 -16.00
C LYS A 137 -14.49 14.14 -15.28
N GLY A 138 -13.45 14.94 -15.24
CA GLY A 138 -13.45 16.20 -14.52
C GLY A 138 -12.88 16.11 -13.11
N HIS A 139 -12.84 14.93 -12.48
CA HIS A 139 -12.22 14.77 -11.17
C HIS A 139 -10.72 15.05 -11.23
N LEU A 140 -10.21 15.61 -10.14
CA LEU A 140 -8.80 15.81 -9.92
C LEU A 140 -8.15 14.53 -9.42
N LEU A 141 -6.92 14.28 -9.85
CA LEU A 141 -6.08 13.19 -9.39
C LEU A 141 -4.98 13.76 -8.51
N ALA A 142 -4.80 13.18 -7.33
CA ALA A 142 -3.81 13.60 -6.37
C ALA A 142 -3.13 12.42 -5.69
N TYR A 143 -1.90 12.65 -5.24
CA TYR A 143 -1.21 11.75 -4.33
C TYR A 143 -0.67 12.47 -3.10
N THR A 144 -0.47 11.72 -2.01
CA THR A 144 0.09 12.25 -0.76
C THR A 144 1.62 12.16 -0.70
N GLY A 145 2.23 13.04 0.08
CA GLY A 145 3.64 12.94 0.44
C GLY A 145 4.65 13.27 -0.66
N LYS A 146 5.78 12.57 -0.62
CA LYS A 146 6.90 12.71 -1.56
C LYS A 146 7.28 11.32 -2.04
N LEU A 147 6.96 11.02 -3.29
CA LEU A 147 7.32 9.76 -3.95
C LEU A 147 8.78 9.78 -4.43
N GLY A 148 9.26 8.64 -4.91
CA GLY A 148 10.61 8.48 -5.46
C GLY A 148 11.67 8.20 -4.40
N ARG A 149 11.28 8.05 -3.14
CA ARG A 149 12.21 7.87 -2.03
C ARG A 149 12.45 6.40 -1.76
N SER A 150 11.47 5.53 -1.99
CA SER A 150 11.62 4.10 -1.77
C SER A 150 12.61 3.49 -2.75
N LEU A 151 12.46 3.78 -4.05
CA LEU A 151 13.39 3.35 -5.11
C LEU A 151 14.83 3.82 -4.85
N LYS A 152 15.04 5.08 -4.43
CA LYS A 152 16.38 5.55 -4.02
C LYS A 152 16.93 4.77 -2.84
N GLY A 153 16.07 4.40 -1.89
CA GLY A 153 16.48 3.57 -0.76
C GLY A 153 16.92 2.18 -1.22
N LEU A 154 16.18 1.59 -2.14
CA LEU A 154 16.53 0.31 -2.72
C LEU A 154 17.85 0.36 -3.50
N GLU A 155 18.06 1.39 -4.33
CA GLU A 155 19.32 1.57 -5.07
C GLU A 155 20.52 1.66 -4.12
N ILE A 156 20.38 2.35 -2.99
CA ILE A 156 21.41 2.40 -1.94
C ILE A 156 21.70 1.00 -1.40
N LEU A 157 20.66 0.22 -1.06
CA LEU A 157 20.82 -1.14 -0.53
C LEU A 157 21.44 -2.11 -1.54
N GLN A 158 21.07 -1.99 -2.82
CA GLN A 158 21.63 -2.79 -3.92
C GLN A 158 23.11 -2.49 -4.14
N ASN A 159 23.53 -1.25 -3.90
CA ASN A 159 24.93 -0.82 -3.97
C ASN A 159 25.71 -1.07 -2.66
N GLY A 160 25.17 -1.86 -1.72
CA GLY A 160 25.83 -2.21 -0.46
C GLY A 160 25.80 -1.11 0.61
N GLY A 161 25.04 -0.04 0.38
CA GLY A 161 24.83 1.04 1.34
C GLY A 161 23.81 0.68 2.43
N ASN A 162 23.71 1.54 3.44
CA ASN A 162 22.78 1.37 4.56
C ASN A 162 21.75 2.50 4.61
N LEU A 163 20.53 2.17 5.04
CA LEU A 163 19.46 3.14 5.22
C LEU A 163 19.28 3.51 6.70
N LYS A 164 18.83 4.74 6.95
CA LYS A 164 18.38 5.13 8.30
C LYS A 164 17.16 4.31 8.70
N PRO A 165 16.98 3.93 9.98
CA PRO A 165 15.86 3.08 10.40
C PRO A 165 14.45 3.62 10.11
N ASN A 166 14.31 4.92 9.89
CA ASN A 166 13.05 5.60 9.54
C ASN A 166 12.91 5.91 8.04
N HIS A 167 13.78 5.36 7.20
CA HIS A 167 13.69 5.52 5.75
C HIS A 167 12.40 4.90 5.21
N VAL A 168 11.79 5.50 4.18
CA VAL A 168 10.47 5.09 3.67
C VAL A 168 10.47 3.62 3.20
N PHE A 169 11.56 3.18 2.56
CA PHE A 169 11.74 1.78 2.14
C PHE A 169 11.63 0.79 3.31
N ILE A 170 12.07 1.17 4.52
CA ILE A 170 12.03 0.32 5.71
C ILE A 170 10.70 0.47 6.44
N LYS A 171 10.25 1.71 6.59
CA LYS A 171 9.12 2.09 7.44
C LYS A 171 8.26 3.12 6.71
N PRO A 172 7.39 2.68 5.79
CA PRO A 172 6.50 3.58 5.08
C PRO A 172 5.61 4.36 6.06
N LYS A 173 5.28 5.61 5.71
CA LYS A 173 4.48 6.50 6.56
C LYS A 173 3.02 6.46 6.13
N LEU A 174 2.25 5.58 6.76
CA LEU A 174 0.80 5.50 6.55
C LEU A 174 0.09 6.75 7.09
N ARG A 175 -0.91 7.24 6.34
CA ARG A 175 -1.62 8.50 6.62
C ARG A 175 -3.07 8.29 7.06
N ALA A 176 -3.29 7.32 7.95
CA ALA A 176 -4.62 6.91 8.43
C ALA A 176 -5.52 8.09 8.83
N SER A 177 -5.05 8.97 9.73
CA SER A 177 -5.84 10.11 10.23
C SER A 177 -6.25 11.10 9.14
N PHE A 178 -5.37 11.36 8.17
CA PHE A 178 -5.71 12.16 6.99
C PHE A 178 -6.74 11.44 6.12
N PHE A 179 -6.53 10.15 5.87
CA PHE A 179 -7.39 9.39 4.98
C PHE A 179 -8.82 9.26 5.52
N TYR A 180 -8.97 8.91 6.80
CA TYR A 180 -10.29 8.77 7.42
C TYR A 180 -11.09 10.08 7.41
N GLU A 181 -10.42 11.24 7.52
CA GLU A 181 -11.09 12.54 7.46
C GLU A 181 -11.43 12.96 6.02
N VAL A 182 -10.62 12.56 5.03
CA VAL A 182 -10.85 12.92 3.62
C VAL A 182 -11.78 11.95 2.90
N ALA A 183 -11.94 10.73 3.40
CA ALA A 183 -12.71 9.65 2.77
C ALA A 183 -14.14 10.05 2.35
N PRO A 184 -14.90 10.86 3.12
CA PRO A 184 -16.23 11.31 2.69
C PRO A 184 -16.23 12.25 1.48
N LEU A 185 -15.09 12.87 1.16
CA LEU A 185 -14.95 13.90 0.11
C LEU A 185 -14.33 13.35 -1.19
N ILE A 186 -13.81 12.13 -1.17
CA ILE A 186 -13.14 11.52 -2.33
C ILE A 186 -14.09 10.57 -3.05
N SER A 187 -13.81 10.35 -4.34
CA SER A 187 -14.62 9.49 -5.19
C SER A 187 -14.06 8.08 -5.31
N CYS A 188 -12.74 7.94 -5.25
CA CYS A 188 -12.04 6.66 -5.26
C CYS A 188 -10.61 6.82 -4.74
N ALA A 189 -10.01 5.74 -4.27
CA ALA A 189 -8.61 5.70 -3.83
C ALA A 189 -7.98 4.32 -4.00
N MET A 190 -6.66 4.28 -3.89
CA MET A 190 -5.81 3.12 -3.64
C MET A 190 -4.49 3.59 -3.02
N ASP A 191 -3.66 2.66 -2.56
CA ASP A 191 -2.30 2.98 -2.21
C ASP A 191 -1.36 2.97 -3.43
N ILE A 192 -0.13 3.44 -3.23
CA ILE A 192 0.93 3.43 -4.24
C ILE A 192 1.99 2.41 -3.81
N SER A 193 1.78 1.18 -4.24
CA SER A 193 2.59 0.01 -3.89
C SER A 193 3.49 -0.45 -5.05
N ASP A 194 3.02 -0.32 -6.29
CA ASP A 194 3.79 -0.68 -7.50
C ASP A 194 4.38 0.54 -8.23
N GLY A 195 4.10 1.73 -7.71
CA GLY A 195 4.54 3.00 -8.25
C GLY A 195 3.43 3.72 -9.00
N LEU A 196 3.45 5.06 -8.92
CA LEU A 196 2.34 5.91 -9.32
C LEU A 196 1.85 5.62 -10.75
N SER A 197 2.76 5.37 -11.69
CA SER A 197 2.42 5.08 -13.09
C SER A 197 1.62 3.78 -13.23
N LYS A 198 2.03 2.71 -12.55
CA LYS A 198 1.35 1.40 -12.63
C LYS A 198 -0.01 1.46 -11.92
N ASP A 199 -0.04 1.98 -10.70
CA ASP A 199 -1.28 2.07 -9.92
C ASP A 199 -2.29 3.05 -10.54
N LEU A 200 -1.82 4.17 -11.08
CA LEU A 200 -2.66 5.08 -11.87
C LEU A 200 -3.23 4.41 -13.11
N SER A 201 -2.45 3.58 -13.81
CA SER A 201 -2.95 2.86 -14.99
C SER A 201 -4.10 1.91 -14.63
N ARG A 202 -4.00 1.19 -13.50
CA ARG A 202 -5.06 0.32 -12.97
C ARG A 202 -6.30 1.12 -12.61
N LEU A 203 -6.14 2.20 -11.84
CA LEU A 203 -7.25 3.07 -11.42
C LEU A 203 -7.98 3.67 -12.63
N LEU A 204 -7.23 4.17 -13.61
CA LEU A 204 -7.80 4.76 -14.82
C LEU A 204 -8.48 3.73 -15.72
N ALA A 205 -7.87 2.56 -15.92
CA ALA A 205 -8.45 1.48 -16.72
C ALA A 205 -9.77 0.97 -16.13
N LEU A 206 -9.82 0.73 -14.81
CA LEU A 206 -11.02 0.29 -14.10
C LEU A 206 -12.19 1.28 -14.29
N ASN A 207 -11.89 2.57 -14.34
CA ASN A 207 -12.89 3.64 -14.49
C ASN A 207 -13.03 4.16 -15.93
N LYS A 208 -12.40 3.52 -16.92
CA LYS A 208 -12.44 3.91 -18.34
C LYS A 208 -12.10 5.39 -18.59
N CYS A 209 -11.10 5.88 -17.88
CA CYS A 209 -10.62 7.25 -17.96
C CYS A 209 -9.18 7.31 -18.49
N GLY A 210 -8.80 8.47 -19.03
CA GLY A 210 -7.42 8.88 -19.24
C GLY A 210 -7.06 10.02 -18.28
N ILE A 211 -5.86 10.59 -18.43
CA ILE A 211 -5.37 11.70 -17.63
C ILE A 211 -4.92 12.86 -18.51
N SER A 212 -5.30 14.08 -18.12
CA SER A 212 -4.67 15.32 -18.53
C SER A 212 -3.72 15.77 -17.43
N TRP A 213 -2.42 15.82 -17.73
CA TRP A 213 -1.38 16.18 -16.79
C TRP A 213 -1.30 17.69 -16.58
N PHE A 214 -1.20 18.13 -15.32
CA PHE A 214 -0.93 19.54 -15.01
C PHE A 214 0.56 19.87 -14.97
N LYS A 215 1.38 18.84 -14.74
CA LYS A 215 2.84 18.96 -14.73
C LYS A 215 3.46 17.64 -15.14
N LYS A 216 4.64 17.72 -15.74
CA LYS A 216 5.50 16.55 -15.95
C LYS A 216 6.01 16.06 -14.58
N LEU A 217 5.93 14.75 -14.35
CA LEU A 217 6.53 14.08 -13.20
C LEU A 217 7.81 13.40 -13.65
N ASP A 218 8.82 13.37 -12.77
CA ASP A 218 10.07 12.64 -13.01
C ASP A 218 9.90 11.13 -12.83
N ASP A 219 10.86 10.36 -13.34
CA ASP A 219 10.81 8.90 -13.35
C ASP A 219 10.79 8.31 -11.93
N TYR A 220 11.51 8.89 -10.98
CA TYR A 220 11.44 8.43 -9.58
C TYR A 220 10.04 8.60 -9.02
N THR A 221 9.38 9.73 -9.30
CA THR A 221 7.98 9.95 -8.87
C THR A 221 7.02 8.98 -9.53
N LEU A 222 7.24 8.62 -10.81
CA LEU A 222 6.34 7.75 -11.57
C LEU A 222 6.52 6.25 -11.28
N TYR A 223 7.76 5.79 -11.07
CA TYR A 223 8.10 4.37 -11.09
C TYR A 223 8.58 3.81 -9.75
N SER A 224 8.71 4.65 -8.71
CA SER A 224 9.07 4.17 -7.38
C SER A 224 7.90 3.46 -6.70
N GLY A 225 8.00 2.13 -6.59
CA GLY A 225 7.10 1.29 -5.80
C GLY A 225 7.44 1.32 -4.31
N GLU A 226 6.67 0.57 -3.52
CA GLU A 226 6.75 0.49 -2.06
C GLU A 226 6.73 1.88 -1.37
N GLU A 227 5.99 2.84 -1.92
CA GLU A 227 5.85 4.18 -1.33
C GLU A 227 4.77 4.20 -0.23
N TYR A 228 3.68 3.45 -0.44
CA TYR A 228 2.50 3.36 0.44
C TYR A 228 1.94 4.74 0.83
N GLU A 229 2.08 5.68 -0.11
CA GLU A 229 1.35 6.93 -0.16
C GLU A 229 0.01 6.68 -0.85
N ILE A 230 -0.94 7.60 -0.71
CA ILE A 230 -2.31 7.40 -1.18
C ILE A 230 -2.47 8.06 -2.55
N LEU A 231 -2.97 7.31 -3.54
CA LEU A 231 -3.48 7.82 -4.81
C LEU A 231 -5.01 7.93 -4.71
N PHE A 232 -5.56 9.11 -4.96
CA PHE A 232 -7.00 9.31 -4.87
C PHE A 232 -7.52 10.35 -5.85
N ALA A 233 -8.83 10.33 -6.07
CA ALA A 233 -9.51 11.30 -6.92
C ALA A 233 -10.73 11.91 -6.25
N PHE A 234 -11.03 13.15 -6.61
CA PHE A 234 -12.12 13.93 -6.03
C PHE A 234 -12.65 14.99 -6.99
N ASP A 235 -13.86 15.48 -6.73
CA ASP A 235 -14.48 16.55 -7.50
C ASP A 235 -13.74 17.89 -7.24
N GLU A 236 -13.55 18.70 -8.29
CA GLU A 236 -12.92 20.02 -8.22
C GLU A 236 -13.48 20.89 -7.08
N LYS A 237 -14.78 20.79 -6.79
CA LYS A 237 -15.44 21.55 -5.70
C LYS A 237 -14.85 21.26 -4.32
N GLU A 238 -14.32 20.06 -4.09
CA GLU A 238 -13.76 19.65 -2.80
C GLU A 238 -12.29 20.07 -2.61
N ARG A 239 -11.68 20.70 -3.63
CA ARG A 239 -10.26 21.07 -3.63
C ARG A 239 -9.85 21.84 -2.36
N GLN A 240 -10.65 22.82 -1.95
CA GLN A 240 -10.29 23.68 -0.81
C GLN A 240 -10.45 22.95 0.53
N ASN A 241 -11.49 22.10 0.66
CA ASN A 241 -11.72 21.26 1.85
C ASN A 241 -10.55 20.28 2.03
N ILE A 242 -10.19 19.58 0.95
CA ILE A 242 -9.10 18.59 0.97
C ILE A 242 -7.74 19.25 1.25
N LYS A 243 -7.47 20.44 0.69
CA LYS A 243 -6.26 21.21 1.04
C LYS A 243 -6.22 21.58 2.52
N THR A 244 -7.36 21.93 3.09
CA THR A 244 -7.48 22.28 4.52
C THR A 244 -7.21 21.07 5.40
N ILE A 245 -7.81 19.91 5.09
CA ILE A 245 -7.56 18.63 5.78
C ILE A 245 -6.09 18.23 5.63
N ALA A 246 -5.51 18.35 4.44
CA ALA A 246 -4.09 18.04 4.22
C ALA A 246 -3.17 18.92 5.09
N LYS A 247 -3.45 20.22 5.18
CA LYS A 247 -2.70 21.14 6.05
C LYS A 247 -2.84 20.76 7.53
N LYS A 248 -4.06 20.47 7.99
CA LYS A 248 -4.35 20.03 9.37
C LYS A 248 -3.51 18.82 9.77
N HIS A 249 -3.36 17.85 8.87
CA HIS A 249 -2.60 16.61 9.13
C HIS A 249 -1.12 16.68 8.73
N GLY A 250 -0.61 17.84 8.31
CA GLY A 250 0.78 17.98 7.85
C GLY A 250 1.10 17.08 6.63
N VAL A 251 0.11 16.84 5.77
CA VAL A 251 0.22 16.03 4.57
C VAL A 251 0.54 16.92 3.38
N LYS A 252 1.65 16.63 2.69
CA LYS A 252 1.92 17.25 1.39
C LYS A 252 0.93 16.69 0.37
N LEU A 253 0.08 17.54 -0.19
CA LEU A 253 -0.87 17.18 -1.23
C LEU A 253 -0.30 17.52 -2.61
N ASN A 254 -0.33 16.58 -3.54
CA ASN A 254 0.17 16.77 -4.90
C ASN A 254 -0.95 16.50 -5.91
N ILE A 255 -1.70 17.56 -6.27
CA ILE A 255 -2.65 17.48 -7.38
C ILE A 255 -1.84 17.54 -8.68
N PHE A 256 -1.94 16.51 -9.51
CA PHE A 256 -1.03 16.31 -10.64
C PHE A 256 -1.73 16.17 -12.00
N GLY A 257 -3.04 15.95 -12.00
CA GLY A 257 -3.80 15.91 -13.23
C GLY A 257 -5.30 15.88 -13.01
N LYS A 258 -6.01 15.72 -14.12
CA LYS A 258 -7.46 15.65 -14.20
C LYS A 258 -7.88 14.45 -15.03
N ALA A 259 -8.89 13.72 -14.58
CA ALA A 259 -9.45 12.61 -15.33
C ALA A 259 -10.20 13.12 -16.57
N VAL A 260 -9.92 12.52 -17.71
CA VAL A 260 -10.50 12.86 -19.02
C VAL A 260 -10.98 11.61 -19.75
N LYS A 261 -11.65 11.76 -20.89
CA LYS A 261 -11.91 10.61 -21.78
C LYS A 261 -10.58 10.15 -22.38
N GLY A 262 -10.30 8.86 -22.34
CA GLY A 262 -9.09 8.29 -22.92
C GLY A 262 -8.68 7.00 -22.24
N LYS A 263 -7.41 6.64 -22.42
CA LYS A 263 -6.74 5.53 -21.74
C LYS A 263 -5.37 6.02 -21.27
N TYR A 264 -4.84 5.36 -20.26
CA TYR A 264 -3.45 5.52 -19.84
C TYR A 264 -2.89 4.13 -19.64
N GLU A 265 -1.74 3.86 -20.26
CA GLU A 265 -1.08 2.57 -20.21
C GLU A 265 0.28 2.75 -19.54
N PHE A 266 0.56 1.86 -18.59
CA PHE A 266 1.87 1.74 -18.00
C PHE A 266 2.87 1.23 -19.04
N ARG A 267 4.04 1.87 -19.15
CA ARG A 267 5.11 1.52 -20.08
C ARG A 267 6.45 1.17 -19.40
N GLY A 268 6.42 0.89 -18.10
CA GLY A 268 7.62 0.48 -17.35
C GLY A 268 7.85 -1.03 -17.38
N ARG A 269 8.97 -1.46 -16.79
CA ARG A 269 9.22 -2.89 -16.53
C ARG A 269 8.41 -3.33 -15.31
N GLU A 270 7.91 -4.55 -15.32
CA GLU A 270 7.34 -5.16 -14.12
C GLU A 270 8.47 -5.39 -13.13
N HIS A 271 8.50 -4.59 -12.07
CA HIS A 271 9.38 -4.82 -10.92
C HIS A 271 8.59 -5.62 -9.90
N HIS A 272 8.45 -6.93 -10.12
CA HIS A 272 8.33 -7.83 -8.99
C HIS A 272 9.77 -8.03 -8.52
N PHE A 273 10.13 -7.40 -7.39
CA PHE A 273 11.43 -7.65 -6.80
C PHE A 273 11.58 -9.13 -6.44
#